data_AF-A0A3N7GRI3-F1
#
_entry.id   AF-A0A3N7GRI3-F1
#
_cell.length_a   1.000
_cell.length_b   1.000
_cell.length_c   1.000
_cell.angle_alpha   90.00
_cell.angle_beta   90.00
_cell.angle_gamma   90.00
#
_symmetry.space_group_name_H-M   'P 1'
#
loop_
_entity.id
_entity.type
_entity.pdbx_description
1 polymer ?
#
loop_
_entity_poly.entity_id
_entity_poly.type
_entity_poly.pdbx_seq_one_letter_code
_entity_poly.pdbx_strand_id
1 'polypeptide(L)'
;MSLAEHLIELRKRLTRGAIGVLVGTIVGWMIYDLGWFGELLDPVVPGAHDALAGTGTWAAISGPVFHIADELGLDPDKITLNFSSLTGALDIQFQVSLVVGIILSSPIWLYQIFAFFVPGLT
;
A
#
# COMPACT_ATOMS: atom_id res chain seq x y z
N MET A 1 -11.97 -26.86 -24.13
CA MET A 1 -12.65 -26.72 -22.84
C MET A 1 -14.09 -26.31 -23.07
N SER A 2 -15.02 -26.76 -22.24
CA SER A 2 -16.41 -26.27 -22.24
C SER A 2 -16.50 -24.86 -21.65
N LEU A 3 -17.58 -24.11 -21.94
CA LEU A 3 -17.82 -22.79 -21.32
C LEU A 3 -17.88 -22.88 -19.78
N ALA A 4 -18.45 -23.96 -19.25
CA ALA A 4 -18.50 -24.21 -17.81
C ALA A 4 -17.09 -24.37 -17.21
N GLU A 5 -16.20 -25.11 -17.87
CA GLU A 5 -14.80 -25.25 -17.44
C GLU A 5 -14.07 -23.90 -17.44
N HIS A 6 -14.30 -23.07 -18.46
CA HIS A 6 -13.67 -21.75 -18.56
C HIS A 6 -14.14 -20.81 -17.44
N LEU A 7 -15.43 -20.81 -17.08
CA LEU A 7 -15.95 -20.05 -15.94
C LEU A 7 -15.40 -20.54 -14.59
N ILE A 8 -15.21 -21.86 -14.43
CA ILE A 8 -14.59 -22.45 -13.25
C ILE A 8 -13.13 -22.00 -13.14
N GLU A 9 -12.41 -21.98 -14.27
CA GLU A 9 -11.03 -21.50 -14.33
C GLU A 9 -10.93 -20.00 -13.98
N LEU A 10 -11.82 -19.17 -14.54
CA LEU A 10 -11.90 -17.74 -14.24
C LEU A 10 -12.06 -17.53 -12.73
N ARG A 11 -13.03 -18.21 -12.10
CA ARG A 11 -13.25 -18.12 -10.66
C ARG A 11 -11.98 -18.47 -9.88
N LYS A 12 -11.32 -19.59 -10.22
CA LYS A 12 -10.09 -20.04 -9.52
C LYS A 12 -8.94 -19.04 -9.68
N ARG A 13 -8.80 -18.41 -10.84
CA ARG A 13 -7.77 -17.40 -11.11
C ARG A 13 -8.08 -16.08 -10.43
N LEU A 14 -9.33 -15.63 -10.50
CA LEU A 14 -9.81 -14.43 -9.81
C LEU A 14 -9.61 -14.55 -8.30
N THR A 15 -9.96 -15.68 -7.69
CA THR A 15 -9.74 -15.89 -6.24
C THR A 15 -8.25 -15.80 -5.88
N ARG A 16 -7.35 -16.41 -6.66
CA ARG A 16 -5.90 -16.31 -6.40
C ARG A 16 -5.36 -14.89 -6.58
N GLY A 17 -5.83 -14.17 -7.60
CA GLY A 17 -5.50 -12.77 -7.82
C GLY A 17 -5.98 -11.89 -6.67
N ALA A 18 -7.23 -12.07 -6.24
CA ALA A 18 -7.81 -11.34 -5.12
C ALA A 18 -7.08 -11.60 -3.80
N ILE A 19 -6.66 -12.85 -3.53
CA ILE A 19 -5.81 -13.16 -2.36
C ILE A 19 -4.47 -12.42 -2.46
N GLY A 20 -3.85 -12.40 -3.64
CA GLY A 20 -2.61 -11.66 -3.88
C GLY A 20 -2.77 -10.17 -3.58
N VAL A 21 -3.85 -9.55 -4.06
CA VAL A 21 -4.16 -8.14 -3.79
C VAL A 21 -4.42 -7.91 -2.31
N LEU A 22 -5.19 -8.77 -1.64
CA LEU A 22 -5.47 -8.65 -0.21
C LEU A 22 -4.19 -8.68 0.62
N VAL A 23 -3.30 -9.64 0.37
CA VAL A 23 -1.99 -9.72 1.03
C VAL A 23 -1.15 -8.48 0.71
N GLY A 24 -1.16 -8.05 -0.56
CA GLY A 24 -0.51 -6.80 -0.97
C GLY A 24 -1.01 -5.60 -0.18
N THR A 25 -2.33 -5.47 0.03
CA THR A 25 -2.93 -4.37 0.80
C THR A 25 -2.53 -4.40 2.27
N ILE A 26 -2.45 -5.59 2.88
CA ILE A 26 -1.95 -5.73 4.26
C ILE A 26 -0.50 -5.25 4.33
N VAL A 27 0.34 -5.64 3.36
CA VAL A 27 1.72 -5.17 3.28
C VAL A 27 1.77 -3.66 3.05
N GLY A 28 0.93 -3.12 2.17
CA GLY A 28 0.80 -1.68 1.93
C GLY A 28 0.41 -0.90 3.19
N TRP A 29 -0.48 -1.47 4.01
CA TRP A 29 -0.85 -0.93 5.32
C TRP A 29 0.34 -0.91 6.28
N MET A 30 1.11 -2.00 6.34
CA MET A 30 2.31 -2.07 7.18
C MET A 30 3.43 -1.12 6.70
N ILE A 31 3.51 -0.81 5.40
CA ILE A 31 4.51 0.12 4.85
C ILE A 31 4.02 1.58 4.89
N TYR A 32 2.74 1.83 5.21
CA TYR A 32 2.21 3.19 5.32
C TYR A 32 3.00 4.02 6.35
N ASP A 33 3.25 3.40 7.52
CA ASP A 33 4.13 3.89 8.59
C ASP A 33 4.99 2.73 9.11
N LEU A 34 6.32 2.89 9.11
CA LEU A 34 7.26 1.86 9.56
C LEU A 34 7.58 1.90 11.06
N GLY A 35 6.91 2.77 11.83
CA GLY A 35 7.12 2.89 13.28
C GLY A 35 6.97 1.56 14.04
N TRP A 36 6.04 0.68 13.64
CA TRP A 36 5.86 -0.65 14.23
C TRP A 36 7.11 -1.54 14.09
N PHE A 37 7.86 -1.38 12.99
CA PHE A 37 9.08 -2.14 12.77
C PHE A 37 10.21 -1.58 13.63
N GLY A 38 10.24 -0.26 13.82
CA GLY A 38 11.13 0.38 14.79
C GLY A 38 10.88 -0.09 16.22
N GLU A 39 9.62 -0.21 16.65
CA GLU A 39 9.28 -0.77 17.97
C GLU A 39 9.79 -2.20 18.15
N LEU A 40 9.68 -3.03 17.11
CA LEU A 40 10.18 -4.40 17.13
C LEU A 40 11.72 -4.46 17.23
N LEU A 41 12.41 -3.50 16.61
CA LEU A 41 13.87 -3.43 16.57
C LEU A 41 14.49 -2.73 17.78
N ASP A 42 13.76 -1.87 18.48
CA ASP A 42 14.27 -1.04 19.58
C ASP A 42 15.05 -1.82 20.67
N PRO A 43 14.63 -3.04 21.08
CA PRO A 43 15.41 -3.84 22.03
C PRO A 43 16.80 -4.25 21.55
N VAL A 44 17.02 -4.32 20.22
CA VAL A 44 18.27 -4.75 19.58
C VAL A 44 19.06 -3.54 19.04
N VAL A 45 18.35 -2.53 18.55
CA VAL A 45 18.89 -1.30 17.99
C VAL A 45 18.21 -0.12 18.69
N PRO A 46 18.82 0.41 19.77
CA PRO A 46 18.25 1.51 20.53
C PRO A 46 18.00 2.75 19.65
N GLY A 47 16.79 3.31 19.72
CA GLY A 47 16.37 4.46 18.91
C GLY A 47 15.82 4.09 17.54
N ALA A 48 15.60 2.80 17.26
CA ALA A 48 15.02 2.37 15.99
C ALA A 48 13.57 2.83 15.80
N HIS A 49 12.79 2.94 16.89
CA HIS A 49 11.45 3.52 16.83
C HIS A 49 11.50 4.98 16.37
N ASP A 50 12.29 5.82 17.03
CA ASP A 50 12.39 7.25 16.70
C ASP A 50 12.90 7.47 15.26
N ALA A 51 13.77 6.58 14.77
CA ALA A 51 14.30 6.65 13.42
C ALA A 51 13.29 6.24 12.34
N LEU A 52 12.33 5.36 12.64
CA LEU A 52 11.38 4.80 11.68
C LEU A 52 9.95 5.34 11.85
N ALA A 53 9.62 5.93 12.99
CA ALA A 53 8.32 6.53 13.26
C ALA A 53 8.05 7.66 12.27
N GLY A 54 6.88 7.61 11.61
CA GLY A 54 6.52 8.61 10.61
C GLY A 54 7.32 8.50 9.31
N THR A 55 8.12 7.44 9.12
CA THR A 55 8.70 7.07 7.82
C THR A 55 7.80 6.08 7.08
N GLY A 56 8.02 5.86 5.79
CA GLY A 56 7.21 4.93 4.98
C GLY A 56 6.50 5.65 3.84
N THR A 57 5.39 5.06 3.37
CA THR A 57 4.67 5.58 2.20
C THR A 57 4.11 6.98 2.47
N TRP A 58 3.59 7.22 3.67
CA TRP A 58 3.09 8.54 4.05
C TRP A 58 4.16 9.61 3.93
N ALA A 59 5.35 9.35 4.50
CA ALA A 59 6.48 10.27 4.45
C ALA A 59 6.96 10.51 3.02
N ALA A 60 6.97 9.47 2.18
CA ALA A 60 7.36 9.59 0.78
C ALA A 60 6.40 10.47 -0.03
N ILE A 61 5.09 10.40 0.25
CA ILE A 61 4.07 11.16 -0.47
C ILE A 61 3.94 12.60 0.08
N SER A 62 3.96 12.76 1.41
CA SER A 62 3.78 14.05 2.07
C SER A 62 5.07 14.86 2.22
N GLY A 63 6.24 14.19 2.22
CA GLY A 63 7.55 14.79 2.41
C GLY A 63 7.84 16.02 1.53
N PRO A 64 7.53 16.01 0.22
CA PRO A 64 7.72 17.19 -0.63
C PRO A 64 6.96 18.44 -0.17
N VAL A 65 5.78 18.27 0.43
CA VAL A 65 4.99 19.40 0.96
C VAL A 65 5.73 20.06 2.12
N PHE A 66 6.31 19.24 3.02
CA PHE A 66 7.08 19.72 4.17
C PHE A 66 8.44 20.30 3.76
N HIS A 67 9.03 19.84 2.66
CA HIS A 67 10.26 20.41 2.13
C HIS A 67 10.04 21.83 1.59
N ILE A 68 8.99 22.03 0.80
CA ILE A 68 8.65 23.36 0.24
C ILE A 68 8.25 24.33 1.34
N ALA A 69 7.56 23.85 2.37
CA ALA A 69 7.23 24.61 3.57
C ALA A 69 8.48 25.22 4.23
N ASP A 70 9.50 24.39 4.45
CA ASP A 70 10.77 24.79 5.06
C ASP A 70 11.54 25.79 4.17
N GLU A 71 11.60 25.55 2.85
CA GLU A 71 12.23 26.48 1.89
C GLU A 71 11.59 27.86 1.88
N LEU A 72 10.26 27.93 2.07
CA LEU A 72 9.52 29.19 2.13
C LEU A 72 9.64 29.89 3.49
N GLY A 73 10.38 29.32 4.44
CA GLY A 73 10.49 29.84 5.80
C GLY A 73 9.15 29.82 6.55
N LEU A 74 8.23 28.96 6.11
CA LEU A 74 6.95 28.78 6.77
C LEU A 74 7.15 27.80 7.91
N ASP A 75 6.68 28.20 9.09
CA ASP A 75 6.75 27.41 10.31
C ASP A 75 6.11 26.02 10.07
N PRO A 76 6.88 24.91 10.10
CA PRO A 76 6.38 23.58 9.78
C PRO A 76 5.19 23.18 10.65
N ASP A 77 5.18 23.66 11.89
CA ASP A 77 4.13 23.43 12.88
C ASP A 77 2.79 24.07 12.51
N LYS A 78 2.78 25.04 11.58
CA LYS A 78 1.57 25.70 11.08
C LYS A 78 1.04 25.09 9.78
N ILE A 79 1.79 24.16 9.18
CA ILE A 79 1.42 23.50 7.92
C ILE A 79 0.84 22.14 8.25
N THR A 80 -0.43 22.17 8.62
CA THR A 80 -1.21 20.97 8.93
C THR A 80 -2.02 20.53 7.71
N LEU A 81 -2.02 19.23 7.42
CA LEU A 81 -2.96 18.68 6.45
C LEU A 81 -4.37 18.74 7.02
N ASN A 82 -5.25 19.45 6.33
CA ASN A 82 -6.63 19.62 6.76
C ASN A 82 -7.45 18.38 6.38
N PHE A 83 -7.97 17.67 7.38
CA PHE A 83 -8.96 16.63 7.18
C PHE A 83 -10.35 17.20 7.46
N SER A 84 -11.19 17.29 6.43
CA SER A 84 -12.53 17.86 6.52
C SER A 84 -13.57 16.88 7.08
N SER A 85 -13.22 15.59 7.19
CA SER A 85 -14.07 14.52 7.74
C SER A 85 -13.42 13.86 8.95
N LEU A 86 -14.26 13.32 9.85
CA LEU A 86 -13.81 12.58 11.04
C LEU A 86 -12.95 11.34 10.69
N THR A 87 -13.22 10.73 9.54
CA THR A 87 -12.51 9.54 9.04
C THR A 87 -11.41 9.88 8.05
N GLY A 88 -11.17 11.17 7.75
CA GLY A 88 -10.33 11.56 6.61
C GLY A 88 -8.92 10.98 6.64
N ALA A 89 -8.28 10.95 7.81
CA ALA A 89 -6.95 10.34 7.96
C ALA A 89 -6.98 8.83 7.69
N LEU A 90 -7.99 8.14 8.20
CA LEU A 90 -8.19 6.70 8.01
C LEU A 90 -8.53 6.36 6.55
N ASP A 91 -9.36 7.18 5.91
CA ASP A 91 -9.76 7.01 4.50
C ASP A 91 -8.53 7.09 3.59
N ILE A 92 -7.67 8.09 3.81
CA ILE A 92 -6.40 8.24 3.09
C ILE A 92 -5.47 7.06 3.37
N GLN A 93 -5.34 6.62 4.62
CA GLN A 93 -4.52 5.47 4.97
C GLN A 93 -4.98 4.20 4.23
N PHE A 94 -6.28 3.89 4.24
CA PHE A 94 -6.83 2.75 3.49
C PHE A 94 -6.61 2.89 1.98
N GLN A 95 -6.86 4.07 1.43
CA GLN A 95 -6.70 4.32 -0.01
C GLN A 95 -5.25 4.11 -0.44
N VAL A 96 -4.29 4.70 0.27
CA VAL A 96 -2.86 4.55 -0.02
C VAL A 96 -2.45 3.09 0.11
N SER A 97 -2.85 2.43 1.20
CA SER A 97 -2.53 1.01 1.45
C SER A 97 -3.06 0.09 0.36
N LEU A 98 -4.29 0.34 -0.12
CA LEU A 98 -4.90 -0.42 -1.21
C LEU A 98 -4.16 -0.19 -2.53
N VAL A 99 -3.85 1.06 -2.88
CA VAL A 99 -3.15 1.39 -4.13
C VAL A 99 -1.74 0.77 -4.12
N VAL A 100 -0.98 0.97 -3.04
CA VAL A 100 0.34 0.35 -2.87
C VAL A 100 0.22 -1.17 -2.93
N GLY A 101 -0.77 -1.75 -2.26
CA GLY A 101 -1.01 -3.18 -2.26
C GLY A 101 -1.30 -3.76 -3.64
N ILE A 102 -2.09 -3.07 -4.47
CA ILE A 102 -2.35 -3.46 -5.86
C ILE A 102 -1.06 -3.41 -6.70
N ILE A 103 -0.21 -2.41 -6.48
CA ILE A 103 1.08 -2.26 -7.18
C ILE A 103 2.02 -3.39 -6.77
N LEU A 104 2.20 -3.62 -5.47
CA LEU A 104 3.09 -4.65 -4.94
C LEU A 104 2.66 -6.07 -5.35
N SER A 105 1.34 -6.31 -5.41
CA SER A 105 0.79 -7.61 -5.83
C SER A 105 0.65 -7.76 -7.35
N SER A 106 1.08 -6.75 -8.14
CA SER A 106 0.97 -6.75 -9.60
C SER A 106 1.52 -8.01 -10.29
N PRO A 107 2.65 -8.62 -9.87
CA PRO A 107 3.13 -9.85 -10.49
C PRO A 107 2.14 -11.02 -10.34
N ILE A 108 1.35 -11.05 -9.26
CA ILE A 108 0.44 -12.16 -8.94
C ILE A 108 -0.85 -12.01 -9.75
N TRP A 109 -1.56 -10.89 -9.61
CA TRP A 109 -2.88 -10.76 -10.22
C TRP A 109 -2.80 -10.57 -11.74
N LEU A 110 -1.79 -9.86 -12.26
CA LEU A 110 -1.56 -9.77 -13.70
C LEU A 110 -1.24 -11.14 -14.30
N TYR A 111 -0.41 -11.95 -13.63
CA TYR A 111 -0.16 -13.31 -14.08
C TYR A 111 -1.44 -14.13 -14.16
N GLN A 112 -2.33 -14.05 -13.17
CA GLN A 112 -3.61 -14.76 -13.23
C GLN A 112 -4.49 -14.33 -14.41
N ILE A 113 -4.49 -13.04 -14.75
CA ILE A 113 -5.21 -12.50 -15.91
C ILE A 113 -4.59 -12.98 -17.23
N PHE A 114 -3.29 -12.78 -17.43
CA PHE A 114 -2.64 -13.19 -18.68
C PHE A 114 -2.71 -14.71 -18.86
N ALA A 115 -2.47 -15.49 -17.81
CA ALA A 115 -2.54 -16.94 -17.88
C ALA A 115 -3.97 -17.47 -18.06
N PHE A 116 -5.02 -16.65 -17.86
CA PHE A 116 -6.39 -16.97 -18.26
C PHE A 116 -6.61 -16.77 -19.77
N PHE A 117 -6.03 -15.71 -20.34
CA PHE A 117 -6.20 -15.38 -21.76
C PHE A 117 -5.31 -16.21 -22.70
N VAL A 118 -4.06 -16.50 -22.31
CA VAL A 118 -3.10 -17.23 -23.17
C VAL A 118 -3.63 -18.56 -23.70
N PRO A 119 -4.26 -19.43 -22.88
CA PRO A 119 -4.84 -20.69 -23.36
C PRO A 119 -6.05 -20.50 -24.31
N GLY A 120 -6.66 -19.33 -24.35
CA GLY A 120 -7.78 -19.01 -25.24
C GLY A 120 -7.36 -18.52 -26.63
N LEU A 121 -6.07 -18.35 -26.90
CA LEU A 121 -5.51 -17.85 -28.17
C LEU A 121 -4.79 -18.94 -29.00
N THR A 122 -4.78 -20.19 -28.54
CA THR A 122 -4.16 -21.36 -29.19
C THR A 122 -5.21 -22.44 -29.47
#